data_AF-A0A0S4IHT1-F1
#
_entry.id   AF-A0A0S4IHT1-F1
#
_cell.length_a   1.000
_cell.length_b   1.000
_cell.length_c   1.000
_cell.angle_alpha   90.00
_cell.angle_beta   90.00
_cell.angle_gamma   90.00
#
_symmetry.space_group_name_H-M   'P 1'
#
loop_
_entity.id
_entity.type
_entity.pdbx_description
1 polymer ?
#
loop_
_entity_poly.entity_id
_entity_poly.type
_entity_poly.pdbx_seq_one_letter_code
_entity_poly.pdbx_strand_id
1 'polypeptide(L)'
;MRSTVVLALSVALLVAVFASVVVAEKHHHALNTVEGRSGISPMPNHIIVGNLNPYTFTISGISAGACMAVQFQYAWSSLVKGAAIVAAAPYLCAGGTLAGAEACLHAPTIEAPTVFYAGAETSAAANWIDPLNNLQNSTIFLFSGTADTVVPQPNMDNVALMYTFAGAGDRITKFFNYSAEHAWVTSKYGNNCSFLGDPYINNCGIDFAGKFLEQTFKDLNVPFHNQMGRLNTSNFFSFDQTQFGADPTLNSLGAYAYAYIPSACQSGKNQCQLHVNLHGCQQDFLNAGTEYLYQTELNEWAESNNIVILYPQAIANLVNPMGCFDWWGYAGETYALKTGPQISAIRSMIQYFGGF
;
A
#
# COMPACT_ATOMS: atom_id res chain seq x y z
N MET A 1 20.42 -49.73 14.43
CA MET A 1 20.34 -48.66 13.40
C MET A 1 19.05 -47.82 13.45
N ARG A 2 18.21 -47.88 14.51
CA ARG A 2 17.00 -47.03 14.62
C ARG A 2 17.06 -45.91 15.67
N SER A 3 18.08 -45.86 16.54
CA SER A 3 18.19 -44.80 17.58
C SER A 3 18.95 -43.55 17.14
N THR A 4 19.79 -43.61 16.11
CA THR A 4 20.63 -42.47 15.69
C THR A 4 19.90 -41.44 14.83
N VAL A 5 18.80 -41.85 14.17
CA VAL A 5 18.01 -40.98 13.27
C VAL A 5 17.06 -40.07 14.04
N VAL A 6 16.51 -40.54 15.17
CA VAL A 6 15.59 -39.75 16.01
C VAL A 6 16.32 -38.63 16.77
N LEU A 7 17.60 -38.84 17.13
CA LEU A 7 18.44 -37.82 17.78
C LEU A 7 18.92 -36.74 16.80
N ALA A 8 19.07 -37.07 15.51
CA ALA A 8 19.47 -36.11 14.48
C ALA A 8 18.32 -35.17 14.08
N LEU A 9 17.06 -35.67 14.06
CA LEU A 9 15.89 -34.83 13.80
C LEU A 9 15.57 -33.86 14.93
N SER A 10 15.79 -34.25 16.19
CA SER A 10 15.53 -33.37 17.35
C SER A 10 16.56 -32.24 17.50
N VAL A 11 17.82 -32.48 17.11
CA VAL A 11 18.86 -31.45 17.08
C VAL A 11 18.68 -30.50 15.90
N ALA A 12 18.25 -30.99 14.73
CA ALA A 12 17.95 -30.14 13.56
C ALA A 12 16.74 -29.21 13.79
N LEU A 13 15.70 -29.68 14.51
CA LEU A 13 14.56 -28.86 14.89
C LEU A 13 14.95 -27.78 15.91
N LEU A 14 15.80 -28.10 16.89
CA LEU A 14 16.32 -27.11 17.83
C LEU A 14 17.21 -26.06 17.14
N VAL A 15 18.10 -26.47 16.22
CA VAL A 15 18.97 -25.53 15.50
C VAL A 15 18.17 -24.59 14.59
N ALA A 16 17.08 -25.06 13.97
CA ALA A 16 16.18 -24.21 13.18
C ALA A 16 15.40 -23.21 14.04
N VAL A 17 14.97 -23.60 15.24
CA VAL A 17 14.29 -22.71 16.21
C VAL A 17 15.26 -21.69 16.83
N PHE A 18 16.50 -22.09 17.13
CA PHE A 18 17.51 -21.14 17.61
C PHE A 18 18.01 -20.18 16.51
N ALA A 19 18.07 -20.62 15.25
CA ALA A 19 18.42 -19.75 14.13
C ALA A 19 17.35 -18.69 13.86
N SER A 20 16.05 -19.03 13.96
CA SER A 20 14.96 -18.08 13.77
C SER A 20 14.81 -17.09 14.94
N VAL A 21 15.06 -17.51 16.18
CA VAL A 21 15.08 -16.61 17.35
C VAL A 21 16.27 -15.63 17.29
N VAL A 22 17.47 -16.09 16.91
CA VAL A 22 18.65 -15.22 16.81
C VAL A 22 18.56 -14.24 15.63
N VAL A 23 17.88 -14.62 14.54
CA VAL A 23 17.58 -13.72 13.42
C VAL A 23 16.54 -12.68 13.85
N ALA A 24 15.44 -13.08 14.52
CA ALA A 24 14.43 -12.16 15.04
C ALA A 24 14.97 -11.18 16.10
N GLU A 25 15.83 -11.62 17.03
CA GLU A 25 16.46 -10.74 18.03
C GLU A 25 17.45 -9.75 17.41
N LYS A 26 18.23 -10.18 16.41
CA LYS A 26 19.08 -9.25 15.63
C LYS A 26 18.26 -8.24 14.83
N HIS A 27 17.10 -8.63 14.32
CA HIS A 27 16.18 -7.73 13.62
C HIS A 27 15.50 -6.72 14.54
N HIS A 28 15.04 -7.12 15.73
CA HIS A 28 14.50 -6.18 16.73
C HIS A 28 15.55 -5.17 17.22
N HIS A 29 16.80 -5.57 17.39
CA HIS A 29 17.87 -4.66 17.78
C HIS A 29 18.26 -3.68 16.66
N ALA A 30 18.23 -4.11 15.39
CA ALA A 30 18.49 -3.27 14.22
C ALA A 30 17.36 -2.26 13.98
N LEU A 31 16.09 -2.68 14.08
CA LEU A 31 14.93 -1.79 13.95
C LEU A 31 14.91 -0.70 15.02
N ASN A 32 15.11 -1.06 16.30
CA ASN A 32 15.14 -0.08 17.39
C ASN A 32 16.30 0.93 17.28
N THR A 33 17.42 0.55 16.66
CA THR A 33 18.57 1.45 16.46
C THR A 33 18.46 2.32 15.21
N VAL A 34 17.77 1.85 14.16
CA VAL A 34 17.47 2.64 12.96
C VAL A 34 16.31 3.62 13.23
N GLU A 35 15.26 3.19 13.92
CA GLU A 35 14.13 4.06 14.28
C GLU A 35 14.57 5.25 15.14
N GLY A 36 15.37 5.02 16.19
CA GLY A 36 15.90 6.10 17.04
C GLY A 36 16.81 7.11 16.32
N ARG A 37 17.36 6.77 15.14
CA ARG A 37 18.15 7.69 14.29
C ARG A 37 17.35 8.32 13.16
N SER A 38 16.21 7.72 12.81
CA SER A 38 15.36 8.11 11.69
C SER A 38 14.44 9.29 12.00
N GLY A 39 14.20 9.60 13.27
CA GLY A 39 13.18 10.57 13.70
C GLY A 39 11.81 9.95 13.96
N ILE A 40 11.64 8.66 13.68
CA ILE A 40 10.44 7.89 13.98
C ILE A 40 10.44 7.52 15.47
N SER A 41 9.36 7.85 16.16
CA SER A 41 9.18 7.49 17.57
C SER A 41 8.16 6.36 17.73
N PRO A 42 8.28 5.47 18.72
CA PRO A 42 7.19 4.53 19.01
C PRO A 42 5.90 5.29 19.30
N MET A 43 4.77 4.80 18.76
CA MET A 43 3.47 5.39 18.97
C MET A 43 3.13 5.37 20.47
N PRO A 44 2.91 6.54 21.11
CA PRO A 44 2.51 6.60 22.51
C PRO A 44 1.15 5.95 22.73
N ASN A 45 1.01 5.26 23.87
CA ASN A 45 -0.25 4.64 24.32
C ASN A 45 -1.45 5.61 24.42
N HIS A 46 -1.22 6.92 24.36
CA HIS A 46 -2.21 7.98 24.58
C HIS A 46 -2.31 9.00 23.43
N ILE A 47 -1.72 8.74 22.25
CA ILE A 47 -2.05 9.60 21.10
C ILE A 47 -3.52 9.36 20.75
N ILE A 48 -4.35 10.34 21.08
CA ILE A 48 -5.67 10.48 20.48
C ILE A 48 -5.42 11.09 19.10
N VAL A 49 -5.33 10.22 18.09
CA VAL A 49 -5.39 10.64 16.70
C VAL A 49 -6.67 11.49 16.55
N GLY A 50 -6.57 12.67 15.94
CA GLY A 50 -7.70 13.59 15.74
C GLY A 50 -8.95 12.87 15.26
N ASN A 51 -10.14 13.43 15.52
CA ASN A 51 -11.41 12.82 15.14
C ASN A 51 -11.44 12.54 13.62
N LEU A 52 -11.17 11.30 13.22
CA LEU A 52 -11.00 10.95 11.81
C LEU A 52 -12.36 10.99 11.12
N ASN A 53 -12.47 11.75 10.04
CA ASN A 53 -13.68 11.83 9.25
C ASN A 53 -13.87 10.55 8.44
N PRO A 54 -14.91 9.75 8.72
CA PRO A 54 -15.06 8.45 8.08
C PRO A 54 -15.46 8.52 6.61
N TYR A 55 -15.89 9.70 6.15
CA TYR A 55 -16.37 9.93 4.80
C TYR A 55 -15.30 10.50 3.87
N THR A 56 -14.04 10.50 4.28
CA THR A 56 -12.94 11.11 3.51
C THR A 56 -11.72 10.21 3.36
N PHE A 57 -11.90 8.90 3.53
CA PHE A 57 -10.79 7.97 3.43
C PHE A 57 -10.30 7.81 2.00
N THR A 58 -8.97 7.82 1.86
CA THR A 58 -8.30 7.68 0.58
C THR A 58 -7.17 6.67 0.68
N ILE A 59 -6.81 6.07 -0.45
CA ILE A 59 -5.72 5.08 -0.51
C ILE A 59 -4.81 5.35 -1.70
N SER A 60 -3.54 5.00 -1.62
CA SER A 60 -2.64 5.01 -2.77
C SER A 60 -1.58 3.94 -2.66
N GLY A 61 -0.89 3.69 -3.77
CA GLY A 61 0.29 2.85 -3.77
C GLY A 61 0.99 2.81 -5.12
N ILE A 62 2.14 2.14 -5.14
CA ILE A 62 2.96 1.84 -6.32
C ILE A 62 3.14 0.32 -6.45
N SER A 63 3.19 -0.20 -7.68
CA SER A 63 3.54 -1.60 -7.95
C SER A 63 2.60 -2.57 -7.21
N ALA A 64 3.13 -3.58 -6.52
CA ALA A 64 2.33 -4.47 -5.67
C ALA A 64 1.47 -3.72 -4.62
N GLY A 65 1.95 -2.59 -4.08
CA GLY A 65 1.16 -1.72 -3.20
C GLY A 65 0.00 -1.05 -3.93
N ALA A 66 0.16 -0.72 -5.21
CA ALA A 66 -0.92 -0.21 -6.05
C ALA A 66 -1.95 -1.31 -6.38
N CYS A 67 -1.51 -2.55 -6.65
CA CYS A 67 -2.39 -3.70 -6.78
C CYS A 67 -3.20 -3.92 -5.49
N MET A 68 -2.55 -3.87 -4.32
CA MET A 68 -3.23 -3.96 -3.03
C MET A 68 -4.20 -2.78 -2.80
N ALA A 69 -3.85 -1.56 -3.20
CA ALA A 69 -4.74 -0.40 -3.12
C ALA A 69 -6.02 -0.61 -3.96
N VAL A 70 -5.89 -1.16 -5.17
CA VAL A 70 -7.03 -1.56 -6.02
C VAL A 70 -7.86 -2.64 -5.32
N GLN A 71 -7.23 -3.72 -4.83
CA GLN A 71 -7.94 -4.81 -4.14
C GLN A 71 -8.67 -4.32 -2.89
N PHE A 72 -8.02 -3.51 -2.06
CA PHE A 72 -8.62 -2.94 -0.86
C PHE A 72 -9.80 -2.04 -1.22
N GLN A 73 -9.66 -1.19 -2.24
CA GLN A 73 -10.74 -0.32 -2.69
C GLN A 73 -11.93 -1.14 -3.22
N TYR A 74 -11.72 -2.23 -3.96
CA TYR A 74 -12.82 -3.09 -4.41
C TYR A 74 -13.49 -3.79 -3.22
N ALA A 75 -12.68 -4.34 -2.30
CA ALA A 75 -13.17 -5.00 -1.08
C ALA A 75 -14.01 -4.08 -0.20
N TRP A 76 -13.63 -2.80 -0.08
CA TRP A 76 -14.25 -1.84 0.84
C TRP A 76 -14.68 -0.54 0.13
N SER A 77 -15.25 -0.65 -1.07
CA SER A 77 -15.57 0.49 -1.94
C SER A 77 -16.57 1.48 -1.33
N SER A 78 -17.38 1.05 -0.36
CA SER A 78 -18.26 1.95 0.39
C SER A 78 -17.49 2.98 1.23
N LEU A 79 -16.26 2.64 1.61
CA LEU A 79 -15.42 3.42 2.51
C LEU A 79 -14.45 4.34 1.75
N VAL A 80 -13.84 3.84 0.68
CA VAL A 80 -12.75 4.52 -0.03
C VAL A 80 -13.28 5.57 -1.02
N LYS A 81 -13.00 6.84 -0.75
CA LYS A 81 -13.51 7.97 -1.56
C LYS A 81 -12.55 8.42 -2.65
N GLY A 82 -11.28 8.04 -2.58
CA GLY A 82 -10.36 8.26 -3.68
C GLY A 82 -9.18 7.32 -3.64
N ALA A 83 -8.66 7.00 -4.82
CA ALA A 83 -7.51 6.13 -4.99
C ALA A 83 -6.49 6.71 -5.98
N ALA A 84 -5.21 6.71 -5.59
CA ALA A 84 -4.08 7.03 -6.47
C ALA A 84 -3.26 5.77 -6.75
N ILE A 85 -3.28 5.29 -7.99
CA ILE A 85 -2.74 4.01 -8.40
C ILE A 85 -1.59 4.24 -9.38
N VAL A 86 -0.37 3.87 -8.98
CA VAL A 86 0.84 3.99 -9.80
C VAL A 86 1.31 2.61 -10.21
N ALA A 87 1.38 2.34 -11.52
CA ALA A 87 1.93 1.09 -12.08
C ALA A 87 1.39 -0.20 -11.44
N ALA A 88 0.07 -0.42 -11.53
CA ALA A 88 -0.63 -1.61 -11.04
C ALA A 88 -1.05 -2.57 -12.15
N ALA A 89 -1.49 -3.76 -11.74
CA ALA A 89 -2.19 -4.73 -12.55
C ALA A 89 -3.71 -4.74 -12.25
N PRO A 90 -4.56 -5.25 -13.18
CA PRO A 90 -6.00 -5.38 -12.95
C PRO A 90 -6.34 -6.25 -11.72
N TYR A 91 -7.47 -5.96 -11.08
CA TYR A 91 -7.99 -6.77 -9.97
C TYR A 91 -8.18 -8.23 -10.39
N LEU A 92 -7.74 -9.19 -9.56
CA LEU A 92 -7.73 -10.64 -9.84
C LEU A 92 -6.87 -11.10 -11.03
N CYS A 93 -6.07 -10.23 -11.65
CA CYS A 93 -5.32 -10.57 -12.86
C CYS A 93 -4.33 -11.73 -12.65
N ALA A 94 -3.71 -11.82 -11.47
CA ALA A 94 -2.79 -12.89 -11.15
C ALA A 94 -3.45 -14.28 -10.97
N GLY A 95 -4.79 -14.34 -10.86
CA GLY A 95 -5.52 -15.60 -10.70
C GLY A 95 -5.14 -16.40 -9.44
N GLY A 96 -4.54 -15.75 -8.44
CA GLY A 96 -4.09 -16.41 -7.20
C GLY A 96 -2.84 -17.30 -7.37
N THR A 97 -2.03 -17.07 -8.42
CA THR A 97 -0.77 -17.80 -8.61
C THR A 97 0.36 -16.90 -9.09
N LEU A 98 1.61 -17.28 -8.79
CA LEU A 98 2.79 -16.58 -9.31
C LEU A 98 2.87 -16.63 -10.84
N ALA A 99 2.55 -17.77 -11.45
CA ALA A 99 2.54 -17.91 -12.91
C ALA A 99 1.48 -16.98 -13.57
N GLY A 100 0.32 -16.82 -12.94
CA GLY A 100 -0.69 -15.85 -13.38
C GLY A 100 -0.23 -14.40 -13.19
N ALA A 101 0.49 -14.09 -12.12
CA ALA A 101 1.11 -12.78 -11.92
C ALA A 101 2.13 -12.45 -13.03
N GLU A 102 3.00 -13.39 -13.38
CA GLU A 102 3.95 -13.26 -14.48
C GLU A 102 3.23 -13.06 -15.82
N ALA A 103 2.20 -13.86 -16.10
CA ALA A 103 1.38 -13.71 -17.30
C ALA A 103 0.69 -12.34 -17.36
N CYS A 104 0.20 -11.85 -16.23
CA CYS A 104 -0.43 -10.54 -16.14
C CYS A 104 0.53 -9.41 -16.52
N LEU A 105 1.77 -9.44 -16.00
CA LEU A 105 2.76 -8.38 -16.27
C LEU A 105 3.32 -8.46 -17.69
N HIS A 106 3.62 -9.66 -18.19
CA HIS A 106 4.34 -9.85 -19.46
C HIS A 106 3.44 -10.06 -20.68
N ALA A 107 2.18 -10.44 -20.48
CA ALA A 107 1.19 -10.62 -21.53
C ALA A 107 -0.15 -9.96 -21.16
N PRO A 108 -0.20 -8.66 -20.84
CA PRO A 108 -1.41 -7.99 -20.34
C PRO A 108 -2.60 -7.97 -21.31
N THR A 109 -2.39 -8.37 -22.58
CA THR A 109 -3.43 -8.49 -23.59
C THR A 109 -3.92 -9.93 -23.78
N ILE A 110 -3.38 -10.91 -23.02
CA ILE A 110 -3.75 -12.32 -23.17
C ILE A 110 -5.17 -12.60 -22.67
N GLU A 111 -5.59 -11.86 -21.65
CA GLU A 111 -6.94 -11.91 -21.09
C GLU A 111 -7.61 -10.54 -21.21
N ALA A 112 -8.88 -10.56 -21.59
CA ALA A 112 -9.65 -9.33 -21.70
C ALA A 112 -10.00 -8.80 -20.29
N PRO A 113 -9.95 -7.48 -20.06
CA PRO A 113 -10.29 -6.89 -18.76
C PRO A 113 -11.73 -7.20 -18.31
N THR A 114 -12.62 -7.55 -19.24
CA THR A 114 -13.98 -8.03 -18.94
C THR A 114 -14.00 -9.35 -18.17
N VAL A 115 -13.02 -10.22 -18.35
CA VAL A 115 -12.90 -11.49 -17.60
C VAL A 115 -12.63 -11.21 -16.12
N PHE A 116 -11.65 -10.34 -15.86
CA PHE A 116 -11.32 -9.90 -14.50
C PHE A 116 -12.49 -9.15 -13.84
N TYR A 117 -13.19 -8.31 -14.60
CA TYR A 117 -14.37 -7.61 -14.12
C TYR A 117 -15.52 -8.56 -13.76
N ALA A 118 -15.77 -9.62 -14.55
CA ALA A 118 -16.76 -10.64 -14.21
C ALA A 118 -16.43 -11.38 -12.91
N GLY A 119 -15.15 -11.58 -12.61
CA GLY A 119 -14.68 -12.09 -11.31
C GLY A 119 -15.01 -11.15 -10.15
N ALA A 120 -14.85 -9.84 -10.36
CA ALA A 120 -15.26 -8.82 -9.39
C ALA A 120 -16.78 -8.81 -9.18
N GLU A 121 -17.58 -8.92 -10.25
CA GLU A 121 -19.04 -9.01 -10.17
C GLU A 121 -19.48 -10.25 -9.36
N THR A 122 -18.84 -11.39 -9.61
CA THR A 122 -19.07 -12.63 -8.84
C THR A 122 -18.76 -12.43 -7.35
N SER A 123 -17.62 -11.80 -7.05
CA SER A 123 -17.20 -11.51 -5.66
C SER A 123 -18.19 -10.56 -4.96
N ALA A 124 -18.70 -9.55 -5.67
CA ALA A 124 -19.67 -8.59 -5.15
C ALA A 124 -21.04 -9.23 -4.93
N ALA A 125 -21.51 -10.07 -5.86
CA ALA A 125 -22.77 -10.82 -5.72
C ALA A 125 -22.75 -11.78 -4.52
N ALA A 126 -21.57 -12.29 -4.17
CA ALA A 126 -21.35 -13.12 -2.98
C ALA A 126 -21.15 -12.32 -1.68
N ASN A 127 -21.17 -10.99 -1.73
CA ASN A 127 -20.84 -10.07 -0.62
C ASN A 127 -19.41 -10.23 -0.06
N TRP A 128 -18.49 -10.82 -0.83
CA TRP A 128 -17.09 -10.95 -0.45
C TRP A 128 -16.30 -9.65 -0.63
N ILE A 129 -16.79 -8.78 -1.52
CA ILE A 129 -16.38 -7.38 -1.67
C ILE A 129 -17.62 -6.48 -1.62
N ASP A 130 -17.44 -5.18 -1.53
CA ASP A 130 -18.56 -4.23 -1.59
C ASP A 130 -19.17 -4.15 -3.01
N PRO A 131 -20.43 -3.69 -3.14
CA PRO A 131 -21.04 -3.42 -4.44
C PRO A 131 -20.17 -2.53 -5.34
N LEU A 132 -19.98 -2.94 -6.60
CA LEU A 132 -19.09 -2.23 -7.55
C LEU A 132 -19.58 -0.82 -7.90
N ASN A 133 -20.89 -0.56 -7.82
CA ASN A 133 -21.47 0.75 -8.07
C ASN A 133 -21.04 1.81 -7.04
N ASN A 134 -20.49 1.43 -5.88
CA ASN A 134 -19.91 2.38 -4.93
C ASN A 134 -18.71 3.12 -5.53
N LEU A 135 -17.97 2.49 -6.46
CA LEU A 135 -16.77 3.07 -7.09
C LEU A 135 -17.11 4.27 -7.98
N GLN A 136 -18.36 4.42 -8.43
CA GLN A 136 -18.81 5.51 -9.31
C GLN A 136 -18.57 6.89 -8.72
N ASN A 137 -18.56 6.98 -7.38
CA ASN A 137 -18.39 8.25 -6.66
C ASN A 137 -16.93 8.49 -6.20
N SER A 138 -16.01 7.56 -6.46
CA SER A 138 -14.62 7.68 -6.04
C SER A 138 -13.80 8.52 -7.03
N THR A 139 -12.92 9.39 -6.52
CA THR A 139 -11.91 10.08 -7.36
C THR A 139 -10.76 9.12 -7.66
N ILE A 140 -10.47 8.86 -8.94
CA ILE A 140 -9.45 7.87 -9.34
C ILE A 140 -8.31 8.56 -10.10
N PHE A 141 -7.09 8.45 -9.59
CA PHE A 141 -5.88 8.95 -10.23
C PHE A 141 -5.01 7.78 -10.65
N LEU A 142 -4.68 7.71 -11.93
CA LEU A 142 -3.91 6.61 -12.50
C LEU A 142 -2.62 7.15 -13.11
N PHE A 143 -1.48 6.60 -12.72
CA PHE A 143 -0.19 6.92 -13.31
C PHE A 143 0.45 5.69 -13.95
N SER A 144 0.96 5.86 -15.17
CA SER A 144 1.73 4.85 -15.88
C SER A 144 2.83 5.53 -16.68
N GLY A 145 4.06 5.06 -16.50
CA GLY A 145 5.19 5.52 -17.29
C GLY A 145 5.20 4.87 -18.66
N THR A 146 5.40 5.65 -19.72
CA THR A 146 5.53 5.11 -21.09
C THR A 146 6.83 4.32 -21.27
N ALA A 147 7.77 4.43 -20.31
CA ALA A 147 9.02 3.70 -20.27
C ALA A 147 9.03 2.64 -19.15
N ASP A 148 7.90 2.38 -18.48
CA ASP A 148 7.81 1.38 -17.41
C ASP A 148 8.07 -0.03 -17.95
N THR A 149 9.21 -0.62 -17.58
CA THR A 149 9.61 -1.97 -18.04
C THR A 149 9.18 -3.09 -17.09
N VAL A 150 8.67 -2.75 -15.91
CA VAL A 150 8.27 -3.71 -14.87
C VAL A 150 6.77 -3.96 -14.90
N VAL A 151 5.97 -2.90 -14.99
CA VAL A 151 4.51 -2.95 -15.15
C VAL A 151 4.13 -2.14 -16.39
N PRO A 152 4.18 -2.75 -17.58
CA PRO A 152 3.94 -2.06 -18.84
C PRO A 152 2.55 -1.40 -18.90
N GLN A 153 2.47 -0.25 -19.57
CA GLN A 153 1.27 0.59 -19.65
C GLN A 153 -0.06 -0.14 -20.00
N PRO A 154 -0.11 -1.19 -20.85
CA PRO A 154 -1.35 -1.93 -21.08
C PRO A 154 -2.01 -2.49 -19.80
N ASN A 155 -1.24 -2.79 -18.75
CA ASN A 155 -1.80 -3.16 -17.45
C ASN A 155 -2.64 -2.02 -16.86
N MET A 156 -2.12 -0.80 -16.88
CA MET A 156 -2.81 0.38 -16.37
C MET A 156 -3.97 0.84 -17.27
N ASP A 157 -3.90 0.58 -18.58
CA ASP A 157 -5.05 0.72 -19.48
C ASP A 157 -6.19 -0.22 -19.06
N ASN A 158 -5.88 -1.48 -18.73
CA ASN A 158 -6.85 -2.44 -18.22
C ASN A 158 -7.40 -2.05 -16.84
N VAL A 159 -6.58 -1.54 -15.92
CA VAL A 159 -7.04 -0.99 -14.64
C VAL A 159 -8.04 0.16 -14.87
N ALA A 160 -7.75 1.07 -15.81
CA ALA A 160 -8.67 2.15 -16.15
C ALA A 160 -10.00 1.65 -16.72
N LEU A 161 -9.96 0.61 -17.56
CA LEU A 161 -11.17 -0.03 -18.09
C LEU A 161 -11.99 -0.67 -16.97
N MET A 162 -11.36 -1.32 -15.99
CA MET A 162 -12.08 -1.88 -14.85
C MET A 162 -12.84 -0.82 -14.04
N TYR A 163 -12.22 0.32 -13.73
CA TYR A 163 -12.93 1.44 -13.10
C TYR A 163 -14.03 2.01 -13.98
N THR A 164 -13.83 2.04 -15.31
CA THR A 164 -14.85 2.48 -16.27
C THR A 164 -16.05 1.54 -16.25
N PHE A 165 -15.85 0.23 -16.23
CA PHE A 165 -16.91 -0.78 -16.13
C PHE A 165 -17.70 -0.66 -14.82
N ALA A 166 -17.03 -0.31 -13.72
CA ALA A 166 -17.66 0.00 -12.44
C ALA A 166 -18.47 1.32 -12.45
N GLY A 167 -18.40 2.10 -13.54
CA GLY A 167 -19.10 3.37 -13.73
C GLY A 167 -18.35 4.60 -13.20
N ALA A 168 -17.06 4.47 -12.86
CA ALA A 168 -16.22 5.58 -12.40
C ALA A 168 -15.54 6.35 -13.55
N GLY A 169 -15.89 6.09 -14.81
CA GLY A 169 -15.20 6.62 -16.00
C GLY A 169 -14.98 8.14 -15.98
N ASP A 170 -16.01 8.91 -15.59
CA ASP A 170 -15.97 10.38 -15.53
C ASP A 170 -15.15 10.94 -14.36
N ARG A 171 -14.65 10.06 -13.48
CA ARG A 171 -13.89 10.39 -12.27
C ARG A 171 -12.44 9.93 -12.34
N ILE A 172 -12.00 9.43 -13.50
CA ILE A 172 -10.63 8.99 -13.75
C ILE A 172 -9.80 10.14 -14.32
N THR A 173 -8.67 10.43 -13.67
CA THR A 173 -7.59 11.27 -14.23
C THR A 173 -6.38 10.39 -14.55
N LYS A 174 -5.92 10.41 -15.80
CA LYS A 174 -4.79 9.60 -16.28
C LYS A 174 -3.54 10.44 -16.51
N PHE A 175 -2.39 9.91 -16.07
CA PHE A 175 -1.05 10.44 -16.30
C PHE A 175 -0.23 9.40 -17.06
N PHE A 176 -0.61 9.10 -18.30
CA PHE A 176 -0.04 8.01 -19.14
C PHE A 176 0.89 8.51 -20.25
N ASN A 177 1.38 9.75 -20.13
CA ASN A 177 2.18 10.43 -21.13
C ASN A 177 3.56 10.86 -20.61
N TYR A 178 3.96 10.34 -19.45
CA TYR A 178 5.26 10.61 -18.84
C TYR A 178 6.26 9.53 -19.25
N SER A 179 7.44 9.93 -19.71
CA SER A 179 8.58 9.03 -19.94
C SER A 179 9.22 8.61 -18.61
N ALA A 180 8.41 8.03 -17.72
CA ALA A 180 8.80 7.52 -16.42
C ALA A 180 9.10 6.02 -16.51
N GLU A 181 10.10 5.58 -15.74
CA GLU A 181 10.28 4.18 -15.38
C GLU A 181 9.48 3.83 -14.09
N HIS A 182 9.57 2.58 -13.66
CA HIS A 182 8.85 2.00 -12.53
C HIS A 182 9.28 2.59 -11.18
N ALA A 183 8.56 3.62 -10.74
CA ALA A 183 8.80 4.30 -9.48
C ALA A 183 7.57 5.04 -8.97
N TRP A 184 7.53 5.32 -7.66
CA TRP A 184 6.69 6.42 -7.16
C TRP A 184 7.19 7.74 -7.75
N VAL A 185 6.27 8.59 -8.19
CA VAL A 185 6.61 9.83 -8.90
C VAL A 185 6.43 11.06 -8.03
N THR A 186 7.43 11.94 -8.06
CA THR A 186 7.45 13.18 -7.29
C THR A 186 7.78 14.38 -8.16
N SER A 187 7.58 15.58 -7.62
CA SER A 187 7.91 16.83 -8.27
C SER A 187 9.37 17.25 -8.13
N LYS A 188 10.07 16.78 -7.09
CA LYS A 188 11.35 17.36 -6.67
C LYS A 188 12.40 16.36 -6.17
N TYR A 189 12.04 15.11 -5.85
CA TYR A 189 12.92 14.16 -5.17
C TYR A 189 13.08 12.83 -5.94
N GLY A 190 14.24 12.20 -5.77
CA GLY A 190 14.50 10.85 -6.26
C GLY A 190 15.36 10.83 -7.51
N ASN A 191 15.42 9.66 -8.15
CA ASN A 191 16.21 9.46 -9.35
C ASN A 191 15.63 10.25 -10.54
N ASN A 192 16.32 10.23 -11.68
CA ASN A 192 15.74 10.73 -12.92
C ASN A 192 14.42 9.97 -13.23
N CYS A 193 13.41 10.66 -13.76
CA CYS A 193 12.13 10.04 -14.13
C CYS A 193 12.27 8.73 -14.92
N SER A 194 13.24 8.64 -15.85
CA SER A 194 13.46 7.45 -16.68
C SER A 194 14.39 6.40 -16.07
N PHE A 195 14.73 6.50 -14.77
CA PHE A 195 15.63 5.56 -14.11
C PHE A 195 14.86 4.45 -13.40
N LEU A 196 15.34 3.20 -13.55
CA LEU A 196 14.86 2.05 -12.80
C LEU A 196 15.88 1.66 -11.73
N GLY A 197 15.44 1.67 -10.47
CA GLY A 197 16.24 1.17 -9.34
C GLY A 197 15.96 1.91 -8.04
N ASP A 198 16.66 1.49 -6.99
CA ASP A 198 16.49 2.01 -5.64
C ASP A 198 16.57 3.55 -5.57
N PRO A 199 15.73 4.20 -4.73
CA PRO A 199 14.71 3.61 -3.87
C PRO A 199 13.34 3.41 -4.58
N TYR A 200 13.32 3.37 -5.92
CA TYR A 200 12.11 3.38 -6.75
C TYR A 200 11.21 4.59 -6.47
N ILE A 201 11.85 5.75 -6.28
CA ILE A 201 11.22 7.07 -6.20
C ILE A 201 11.94 7.95 -7.19
N ASN A 202 11.20 8.56 -8.10
CA ASN A 202 11.75 9.36 -9.18
C ASN A 202 11.20 10.77 -9.19
N ASN A 203 12.08 11.73 -9.51
CA ASN A 203 11.68 13.09 -9.81
C ASN A 203 11.21 13.15 -11.27
N CYS A 204 9.90 13.23 -11.44
CA CYS A 204 9.24 13.34 -12.73
C CYS A 204 8.69 14.76 -13.00
N GLY A 205 9.01 15.73 -12.14
CA GLY A 205 8.51 17.10 -12.25
C GLY A 205 7.00 17.22 -12.10
N ILE A 206 6.35 16.22 -11.49
CA ILE A 206 4.91 16.19 -11.23
C ILE A 206 4.64 15.92 -9.76
N ASP A 207 3.90 16.83 -9.13
CA ASP A 207 3.33 16.62 -7.80
C ASP A 207 2.06 15.77 -7.91
N PHE A 208 2.25 14.46 -8.10
CA PHE A 208 1.15 13.51 -8.27
C PHE A 208 0.33 13.38 -6.99
N ALA A 209 1.01 13.31 -5.85
CA ALA A 209 0.40 13.26 -4.52
C ALA A 209 -0.53 14.47 -4.28
N GLY A 210 -0.04 15.69 -4.50
CA GLY A 210 -0.81 16.91 -4.31
C GLY A 210 -2.02 17.00 -5.22
N LYS A 211 -1.85 16.69 -6.51
CA LYS A 211 -2.96 16.72 -7.48
C LYS A 211 -4.08 15.73 -7.10
N PHE A 212 -3.72 14.53 -6.67
CA PHE A 212 -4.68 13.52 -6.23
C PHE A 212 -5.45 13.97 -4.98
N LEU A 213 -4.72 14.39 -3.94
CA LEU A 213 -5.33 14.80 -2.67
C LEU A 213 -6.21 16.04 -2.87
N GLU A 214 -5.72 17.05 -3.60
CA GLU A 214 -6.45 18.28 -3.88
C GLU A 214 -7.79 17.99 -4.58
N GLN A 215 -7.77 17.21 -5.67
CA GLN A 215 -8.98 16.88 -6.41
C GLN A 215 -9.96 16.08 -5.55
N THR A 216 -9.47 15.06 -4.85
CA THR A 216 -10.32 14.19 -4.02
C THR A 216 -11.00 14.96 -2.90
N PHE A 217 -10.28 15.80 -2.16
CA PHE A 217 -10.88 16.56 -1.06
C PHE A 217 -11.81 17.67 -1.56
N LYS A 218 -11.52 18.30 -2.70
CA LYS A 218 -12.47 19.24 -3.34
C LYS A 218 -13.77 18.55 -3.73
N ASP A 219 -13.70 17.36 -4.32
CA ASP A 219 -14.89 16.59 -4.68
C ASP A 219 -15.74 16.20 -3.46
N LEU A 220 -15.10 16.04 -2.30
CA LEU A 220 -15.75 15.76 -1.02
C LEU A 220 -16.21 17.00 -0.27
N ASN A 221 -16.04 18.21 -0.84
CA ASN A 221 -16.30 19.50 -0.19
C ASN A 221 -15.52 19.68 1.13
N VAL A 222 -14.32 19.10 1.20
CA VAL A 222 -13.38 19.29 2.30
C VAL A 222 -12.41 20.42 1.92
N PRO A 223 -12.20 21.44 2.78
CA PRO A 223 -11.22 22.49 2.51
C PRO A 223 -9.82 21.92 2.26
N PHE A 224 -9.14 22.46 1.24
CA PHE A 224 -7.79 22.03 0.89
C PHE A 224 -6.87 23.25 0.72
N HIS A 225 -5.80 23.30 1.51
CA HIS A 225 -4.71 24.24 1.39
C HIS A 225 -3.82 23.83 0.23
N ASN A 226 -3.60 24.73 -0.73
CA ASN A 226 -2.87 24.50 -1.97
C ASN A 226 -1.35 24.73 -1.87
N GLN A 227 -0.80 24.66 -0.66
CA GLN A 227 0.64 24.78 -0.40
C GLN A 227 1.08 23.66 0.53
N MET A 228 2.13 22.94 0.14
CA MET A 228 2.80 21.96 0.99
C MET A 228 3.21 22.59 2.32
N GLY A 229 2.96 21.86 3.41
CA GLY A 229 3.52 22.16 4.72
C GLY A 229 5.02 21.82 4.78
N ARG A 230 5.65 22.09 5.93
CA ARG A 230 7.01 21.61 6.19
C ARG A 230 6.93 20.18 6.72
N LEU A 231 7.66 19.25 6.09
CA LEU A 231 7.84 17.90 6.65
C LEU A 231 8.41 18.01 8.08
N ASN A 232 7.71 17.43 9.04
CA ASN A 232 8.16 17.33 10.42
C ASN A 232 8.42 15.85 10.75
N THR A 233 9.69 15.42 10.71
CA THR A 233 10.03 14.01 10.91
C THR A 233 9.66 13.50 12.31
N SER A 234 9.51 14.39 13.31
CA SER A 234 9.02 14.02 14.65
C SER A 234 7.53 13.66 14.69
N ASN A 235 6.80 13.86 13.60
CA ASN A 235 5.40 13.45 13.45
C ASN A 235 5.26 12.02 12.90
N PHE A 236 6.36 11.28 12.70
CA PHE A 236 6.32 9.87 12.36
C PHE A 236 6.32 8.98 13.61
N PHE A 237 5.44 7.98 13.57
CA PHE A 237 5.29 7.01 14.63
C PHE A 237 5.39 5.58 14.09
N SER A 238 6.08 4.70 14.81
CA SER A 238 6.03 3.25 14.58
C SER A 238 5.01 2.59 15.51
N PHE A 239 4.30 1.58 15.02
CA PHE A 239 3.36 0.81 15.84
C PHE A 239 3.41 -0.68 15.49
N ASP A 240 3.04 -1.51 16.46
CA ASP A 240 3.03 -2.97 16.33
C ASP A 240 1.87 -3.42 15.44
N GLN A 241 2.21 -3.78 14.21
CA GLN A 241 1.26 -4.20 13.20
C GLN A 241 0.78 -5.66 13.44
N THR A 242 1.45 -6.45 14.29
CA THR A 242 1.03 -7.83 14.64
C THR A 242 -0.29 -7.86 15.40
N GLN A 243 -0.62 -6.79 16.12
CA GLN A 243 -1.90 -6.60 16.80
C GLN A 243 -3.10 -6.62 15.85
N PHE A 244 -2.85 -6.41 14.56
CA PHE A 244 -3.85 -6.39 13.50
C PHE A 244 -3.84 -7.65 12.63
N GLY A 245 -3.10 -8.68 13.03
CA GLY A 245 -3.02 -9.96 12.30
C GLY A 245 -1.86 -10.05 11.32
N ALA A 246 -0.90 -9.12 11.35
CA ALA A 246 0.32 -9.28 10.59
C ALA A 246 1.18 -10.43 11.13
N ASP A 247 1.73 -11.21 10.22
CA ASP A 247 2.64 -12.31 10.48
C ASP A 247 3.67 -12.40 9.34
N PRO A 248 4.97 -12.16 9.62
CA PRO A 248 6.00 -12.17 8.60
C PRO A 248 6.11 -13.49 7.82
N THR A 249 5.73 -14.61 8.44
CA THR A 249 5.80 -15.94 7.83
C THR A 249 4.52 -16.25 7.06
N LEU A 250 3.35 -16.01 7.66
CA LEU A 250 2.07 -16.47 7.10
C LEU A 250 1.52 -15.54 6.04
N ASN A 251 1.64 -14.23 6.22
CA ASN A 251 1.08 -13.26 5.30
C ASN A 251 2.07 -12.18 4.85
N SER A 252 3.36 -12.33 5.17
CA SER A 252 4.43 -11.46 4.68
C SER A 252 4.25 -10.00 5.08
N LEU A 253 3.55 -9.74 6.19
CA LEU A 253 3.46 -8.42 6.80
C LEU A 253 4.50 -8.31 7.92
N GLY A 254 5.23 -7.20 7.96
CA GLY A 254 6.23 -6.92 8.99
C GLY A 254 5.63 -6.78 10.39
N ALA A 255 6.47 -6.87 11.42
CA ALA A 255 6.01 -6.67 12.80
C ALA A 255 5.61 -5.22 13.10
N TYR A 256 6.17 -4.25 12.36
CA TYR A 256 5.92 -2.83 12.55
C TYR A 256 5.32 -2.19 11.30
N ALA A 257 4.49 -1.19 11.51
CA ALA A 257 4.02 -0.25 10.50
C ALA A 257 4.23 1.18 10.99
N TYR A 258 4.04 2.13 10.08
CA TYR A 258 4.33 3.54 10.36
C TYR A 258 3.11 4.43 10.13
N ALA A 259 3.06 5.54 10.85
CA ALA A 259 2.05 6.58 10.66
C ALA A 259 2.71 7.96 10.66
N TYR A 260 2.27 8.83 9.75
CA TYR A 260 2.50 10.27 9.85
C TYR A 260 1.26 10.93 10.43
N ILE A 261 1.38 11.55 11.60
CA ILE A 261 0.26 12.23 12.27
C ILE A 261 0.56 13.73 12.30
N PRO A 262 -0.10 14.55 11.47
CA PRO A 262 0.12 16.00 11.43
C PRO A 262 0.05 16.65 12.81
N SER A 263 0.81 17.72 13.05
CA SER A 263 0.84 18.35 14.38
C SER A 263 -0.54 18.81 14.84
N ALA A 264 -1.40 19.25 13.91
CA ALA A 264 -2.79 19.61 14.18
C ALA A 264 -3.65 18.42 14.64
N CYS A 265 -3.32 17.19 14.21
CA CYS A 265 -4.08 15.97 14.52
C CYS A 265 -3.68 15.33 15.85
N GLN A 266 -2.54 15.69 16.44
CA GLN A 266 -2.04 15.05 17.67
C GLN A 266 -2.75 15.51 18.95
N SER A 267 -3.56 16.58 18.89
CA SER A 267 -4.27 17.11 20.07
C SER A 267 -5.64 16.48 20.32
N GLY A 268 -6.16 15.67 19.39
CA GLY A 268 -7.52 15.12 19.44
C GLY A 268 -8.65 16.13 19.18
N LYS A 269 -8.34 17.43 19.01
CA LYS A 269 -9.36 18.50 18.91
C LYS A 269 -9.84 18.79 17.49
N ASN A 270 -8.97 18.57 16.50
CA ASN A 270 -9.29 18.84 15.11
C ASN A 270 -9.92 17.62 14.45
N GLN A 271 -10.83 17.87 13.51
CA GLN A 271 -11.23 16.84 12.56
C GLN A 271 -10.05 16.59 11.61
N CYS A 272 -9.70 15.33 11.44
CA CYS A 272 -8.59 14.90 10.58
C CYS A 272 -9.08 13.89 9.55
N GLN A 273 -8.27 13.70 8.52
CA GLN A 273 -8.55 12.88 7.35
C GLN A 273 -7.62 11.66 7.42
N LEU A 274 -7.94 10.61 6.68
CA LEU A 274 -7.13 9.40 6.66
C LEU A 274 -6.72 9.04 5.23
N HIS A 275 -5.43 8.80 5.05
CA HIS A 275 -4.86 8.23 3.85
C HIS A 275 -4.06 6.97 4.22
N VAL A 276 -4.16 5.93 3.39
CA VAL A 276 -3.25 4.78 3.45
C VAL A 276 -2.37 4.81 2.22
N ASN A 277 -1.05 4.75 2.39
CA ASN A 277 -0.11 4.64 1.28
C ASN A 277 0.68 3.32 1.37
N LEU A 278 0.68 2.56 0.27
CA LEU A 278 1.21 1.21 0.20
C LEU A 278 2.43 1.17 -0.72
N HIS A 279 3.57 0.78 -0.16
CA HIS A 279 4.84 0.68 -0.88
C HIS A 279 4.86 -0.44 -1.92
N GLY A 280 5.76 -0.33 -2.89
CA GLY A 280 6.03 -1.38 -3.87
C GLY A 280 6.93 -2.48 -3.33
N CYS A 281 7.23 -3.48 -4.15
CA CYS A 281 8.24 -4.48 -3.81
C CYS A 281 9.60 -3.81 -3.53
N GLN A 282 10.36 -4.33 -2.57
CA GLN A 282 11.65 -3.80 -2.11
C GLN A 282 11.63 -2.36 -1.54
N GLN A 283 10.45 -1.78 -1.34
CA GLN A 283 10.29 -0.43 -0.76
C GLN A 283 9.84 -0.46 0.71
N ASP A 284 9.84 -1.64 1.34
CA ASP A 284 9.64 -1.73 2.78
C ASP A 284 10.79 -1.09 3.55
N PHE A 285 10.55 -0.79 4.83
CA PHE A 285 11.52 -0.12 5.68
C PHE A 285 12.87 -0.83 5.79
N LEU A 286 12.93 -2.17 5.69
CA LEU A 286 14.20 -2.88 5.80
C LEU A 286 15.07 -2.73 4.54
N ASN A 287 14.45 -2.52 3.38
CA ASN A 287 15.15 -2.37 2.10
C ASN A 287 15.40 -0.90 1.76
N ALA A 288 14.40 -0.03 1.91
CA ALA A 288 14.48 1.38 1.52
C ALA A 288 14.70 2.35 2.70
N GLY A 289 14.74 1.86 3.94
CA GLY A 289 14.82 2.72 5.13
C GLY A 289 13.64 3.68 5.21
N THR A 290 13.93 4.96 5.48
CA THR A 290 12.91 6.02 5.55
C THR A 290 12.53 6.61 4.21
N GLU A 291 13.21 6.26 3.11
CA GLU A 291 13.05 6.97 1.83
C GLU A 291 11.61 6.94 1.33
N TYR A 292 10.99 5.76 1.31
CA TYR A 292 9.59 5.63 0.89
C TYR A 292 8.62 6.32 1.86
N LEU A 293 8.91 6.32 3.16
CA LEU A 293 8.07 7.01 4.14
C LEU A 293 8.15 8.53 3.97
N TYR A 294 9.32 9.08 3.69
CA TYR A 294 9.57 10.53 3.77
C TYR A 294 9.37 11.24 2.45
N GLN A 295 9.66 10.56 1.33
CA GLN A 295 9.89 11.22 0.06
C GLN A 295 8.81 10.96 -1.00
N THR A 296 7.60 10.64 -0.55
CA THR A 296 6.42 10.51 -1.43
C THR A 296 5.68 11.83 -1.67
N GLU A 297 6.11 12.92 -1.03
CA GLU A 297 5.46 14.24 -0.97
C GLU A 297 4.08 14.25 -0.28
N LEU A 298 3.56 13.08 0.11
CA LEU A 298 2.27 12.96 0.80
C LEU A 298 2.29 13.66 2.17
N ASN A 299 3.41 13.57 2.90
CA ASN A 299 3.51 14.05 4.29
C ASN A 299 3.42 15.58 4.38
N GLU A 300 4.03 16.31 3.44
CA GLU A 300 3.92 17.76 3.40
C GLU A 300 2.50 18.23 3.07
N TRP A 301 1.81 17.52 2.17
CA TRP A 301 0.40 17.75 1.91
C TRP A 301 -0.47 17.40 3.12
N ALA A 302 -0.15 16.31 3.81
CA ALA A 302 -0.80 15.91 5.04
C ALA A 302 -0.65 16.94 6.17
N GLU A 303 0.54 17.49 6.36
CA GLU A 303 0.81 18.48 7.42
C GLU A 303 -0.05 19.74 7.25
N SER A 304 -0.23 20.19 6.01
CA SER A 304 -1.01 21.39 5.68
C SER A 304 -2.52 21.15 5.63
N ASN A 305 -2.97 19.89 5.57
CA ASN A 305 -4.38 19.53 5.33
C ASN A 305 -4.98 18.58 6.37
N ASN A 306 -4.31 18.38 7.51
CA ASN A 306 -4.77 17.51 8.60
C ASN A 306 -5.04 16.06 8.16
N ILE A 307 -4.22 15.52 7.26
CA ILE A 307 -4.36 14.15 6.77
C ILE A 307 -3.39 13.24 7.53
N VAL A 308 -3.92 12.31 8.31
CA VAL A 308 -3.12 11.22 8.89
C VAL A 308 -2.80 10.23 7.78
N ILE A 309 -1.53 9.82 7.67
CA ILE A 309 -1.11 8.82 6.69
C ILE A 309 -0.67 7.56 7.41
N LEU A 310 -1.21 6.41 7.02
CA LEU A 310 -0.73 5.10 7.44
C LEU A 310 0.12 4.48 6.34
N TYR A 311 1.23 3.87 6.75
CA TYR A 311 2.18 3.15 5.92
C TYR A 311 2.33 1.70 6.44
N PRO A 312 1.34 0.82 6.19
CA PRO A 312 1.49 -0.62 6.42
C PRO A 312 2.78 -1.14 5.74
N GLN A 313 3.38 -2.18 6.31
CA GLN A 313 4.64 -2.73 5.79
C GLN A 313 4.48 -4.20 5.42
N ALA A 314 4.66 -4.52 4.15
CA ALA A 314 5.01 -5.87 3.74
C ALA A 314 6.51 -6.13 4.00
N ILE A 315 6.91 -7.38 4.09
CA ILE A 315 8.30 -7.79 4.31
C ILE A 315 8.60 -9.03 3.47
N ALA A 316 9.86 -9.20 3.05
CA ALA A 316 10.28 -10.39 2.32
C ALA A 316 10.15 -11.68 3.16
N ASN A 317 9.74 -12.76 2.51
CA ASN A 317 9.80 -14.12 3.04
C ASN A 317 10.12 -15.14 1.94
N LEU A 318 10.04 -16.44 2.24
CA LEU A 318 10.41 -17.51 1.29
C LEU A 318 9.56 -17.54 0.01
N VAL A 319 8.27 -17.20 0.09
CA VAL A 319 7.34 -17.24 -1.06
C VAL A 319 7.12 -15.87 -1.69
N ASN A 320 7.51 -14.81 -0.99
CA ASN A 320 7.49 -13.42 -1.43
C ASN A 320 8.87 -12.79 -1.14
N PRO A 321 9.92 -13.15 -1.89
CA PRO A 321 11.30 -12.73 -1.60
C PRO A 321 11.55 -11.23 -1.79
N MET A 322 10.62 -10.53 -2.45
CA MET A 322 10.73 -9.11 -2.76
C MET A 322 9.93 -8.22 -1.79
N GLY A 323 9.25 -8.79 -0.79
CA GLY A 323 8.46 -8.02 0.17
C GLY A 323 7.31 -7.24 -0.45
N CYS A 324 6.71 -7.78 -1.51
CA CYS A 324 5.53 -7.21 -2.16
C CYS A 324 4.29 -7.33 -1.26
N PHE A 325 3.26 -6.50 -1.45
CA PHE A 325 1.92 -6.81 -0.94
C PHE A 325 1.30 -7.98 -1.74
N ASP A 326 0.37 -8.70 -1.13
CA ASP A 326 -0.25 -9.88 -1.75
C ASP A 326 -1.26 -9.50 -2.83
N TRP A 327 -0.83 -9.63 -4.08
CA TRP A 327 -1.68 -9.48 -5.25
C TRP A 327 -1.72 -10.74 -6.12
N TRP A 328 -1.09 -11.83 -5.67
CA TRP A 328 -1.05 -13.11 -6.39
C TRP A 328 -1.43 -14.33 -5.54
N GLY A 329 -1.99 -14.14 -4.35
CA GLY A 329 -2.56 -15.19 -3.52
C GLY A 329 -1.57 -15.95 -2.66
N TYR A 330 -0.35 -15.44 -2.44
CA TYR A 330 0.64 -16.17 -1.64
C TYR A 330 0.27 -16.24 -0.16
N ALA A 331 -0.55 -15.31 0.34
CA ALA A 331 -1.07 -15.33 1.71
C ALA A 331 -2.41 -16.07 1.82
N GLY A 332 -2.95 -16.58 0.71
CA GLY A 332 -4.16 -17.41 0.68
C GLY A 332 -5.13 -17.05 -0.46
N GLU A 333 -6.08 -17.95 -0.71
CA GLU A 333 -7.04 -17.83 -1.83
C GLU A 333 -7.96 -16.60 -1.75
N THR A 334 -8.13 -16.04 -0.54
CA THR A 334 -8.98 -14.86 -0.30
C THR A 334 -8.24 -13.52 -0.45
N TYR A 335 -7.00 -13.51 -0.97
CA TYR A 335 -6.09 -12.35 -1.01
C TYR A 335 -6.72 -11.03 -1.50
N ALA A 336 -7.68 -11.11 -2.43
CA ALA A 336 -8.35 -9.96 -3.03
C ALA A 336 -9.73 -9.62 -2.38
N LEU A 337 -10.16 -10.36 -1.36
CA LEU A 337 -11.48 -10.23 -0.72
C LEU A 337 -11.38 -9.48 0.63
N LYS A 338 -12.53 -9.08 1.20
CA LYS A 338 -12.58 -8.48 2.55
C LYS A 338 -11.88 -9.33 3.63
N THR A 339 -11.89 -10.65 3.47
CA THR A 339 -11.29 -11.62 4.38
C THR A 339 -9.84 -11.98 4.03
N GLY A 340 -9.25 -11.37 3.00
CA GLY A 340 -7.83 -11.53 2.68
C GLY A 340 -6.96 -11.16 3.88
N PRO A 341 -5.90 -11.94 4.20
CA PRO A 341 -5.11 -11.68 5.40
C PRO A 341 -4.51 -10.27 5.45
N GLN A 342 -3.95 -9.79 4.34
CA GLN A 342 -3.40 -8.43 4.29
C GLN A 342 -4.48 -7.34 4.28
N ILE A 343 -5.57 -7.54 3.52
CA ILE A 343 -6.70 -6.60 3.47
C ILE A 343 -7.34 -6.43 4.85
N SER A 344 -7.57 -7.53 5.57
CA SER A 344 -8.17 -7.52 6.91
C SER A 344 -7.23 -6.91 7.96
N ALA A 345 -5.92 -7.10 7.83
CA ALA A 345 -4.94 -6.43 8.68
C ALA A 345 -4.94 -4.92 8.47
N ILE A 346 -4.86 -4.44 7.22
CA ILE A 346 -4.95 -3.01 6.89
C ILE A 346 -6.28 -2.43 7.38
N ARG A 347 -7.39 -3.17 7.21
CA ARG A 347 -8.71 -2.77 7.69
C ARG A 347 -8.73 -2.57 9.21
N SER A 348 -8.09 -3.47 9.95
CA SER A 348 -8.01 -3.43 11.41
C SER A 348 -7.13 -2.27 11.90
N MET A 349 -6.04 -1.95 11.18
CA MET A 349 -5.24 -0.73 11.45
C MET A 349 -6.08 0.53 11.28
N ILE A 350 -6.83 0.64 10.17
CA ILE A 350 -7.72 1.78 9.94
C ILE A 350 -8.70 1.95 11.11
N GLN A 351 -9.33 0.88 11.57
CA GLN A 351 -10.26 0.92 12.71
C GLN A 351 -9.57 1.38 14.00
N TYR A 352 -8.36 0.88 14.26
CA TYR A 352 -7.60 1.25 15.47
C TYR A 352 -7.27 2.75 15.54
N PHE A 353 -6.89 3.37 14.42
CA PHE A 353 -6.58 4.80 14.37
C PHE A 353 -7.82 5.70 14.48
N GLY A 354 -8.99 5.15 14.79
CA GLY A 354 -10.26 5.88 14.86
C GLY A 354 -11.02 5.90 13.54
N GLY A 355 -10.62 5.04 12.59
CA GLY A 355 -11.37 4.78 11.39
C GLY A 355 -12.66 4.00 11.66
N PHE A 356 -13.56 4.13 10.70
CA PHE A 356 -14.84 3.43 10.51
C PHE A 356 -14.58 1.98 10.16
#